data_AF-A0A1Y4C333-F1
#
_entry.id   AF-A0A1Y4C333-F1
#
_cell.length_a   1.000
_cell.length_b   1.000
_cell.length_c   1.000
_cell.angle_alpha   90.00
_cell.angle_beta   90.00
_cell.angle_gamma   90.00
#
_symmetry.space_group_name_H-M   'P 1'
#
loop_
_entity.id
_entity.type
_entity.pdbx_description
1 polymer ?
#
loop_
_entity_poly.entity_id
_entity_poly.type
_entity_poly.pdbx_seq_one_letter_code
_entity_poly.pdbx_strand_id
1 'polypeptide(L)'
;MDALINVNGENVQTLQILFVTTLLTLLPSMVVMMTSFTRYIISFSFLRSAMGLQQNPPNMVLVGMALFLTLFTMSPVISQIQTTAYEPYVAEEITQDEFLERAKAPLKEFMLDNTEQSALNMFCQLAGQETPTDPDGAMSLPLRIIVPSFVTTELKKAFVIGFYLYIPFLLIDVVVASALMSMGMIMLPPSMISMPFKLLLFITLDGWQLLFSRLIQGFN
;
A
#
# COMPACT_ATOMS: atom_id res chain seq x y z
N MET A 1 -30.81 -44.87 13.06
CA MET A 1 -31.41 -43.54 13.29
C MET A 1 -30.48 -42.45 12.82
N ASP A 2 -30.43 -42.09 11.55
CA ASP A 2 -30.81 -42.69 10.28
C ASP A 2 -30.11 -41.75 9.30
N ALA A 3 -29.11 -42.28 8.61
CA ALA A 3 -29.28 -42.71 7.23
C ALA A 3 -29.17 -41.53 6.26
N LEU A 4 -28.14 -41.62 5.42
CA LEU A 4 -28.23 -41.24 4.01
C LEU A 4 -28.56 -39.76 3.72
N ILE A 5 -27.68 -38.84 4.11
CA ILE A 5 -27.52 -37.59 3.34
C ILE A 5 -26.35 -37.79 2.38
N ASN A 6 -26.69 -38.47 1.29
CA ASN A 6 -26.24 -38.22 -0.07
C ASN A 6 -24.75 -37.93 -0.31
N VAL A 7 -24.01 -39.02 -0.49
CA VAL A 7 -22.73 -39.14 -1.19
C VAL A 7 -22.82 -38.46 -2.56
N ASN A 8 -22.25 -37.25 -2.67
CA ASN A 8 -21.82 -36.49 -3.88
C ASN A 8 -22.20 -34.99 -3.89
N GLY A 9 -23.04 -34.50 -2.95
CA GLY A 9 -23.46 -33.08 -2.90
C GLY A 9 -22.74 -32.20 -1.87
N GLU A 10 -22.28 -32.77 -0.75
CA GLU A 10 -21.76 -32.00 0.41
C GLU A 10 -20.25 -31.71 0.35
N ASN A 11 -19.47 -32.55 -0.35
CA ASN A 11 -18.03 -32.33 -0.49
C ASN A 11 -17.73 -31.07 -1.31
N VAL A 12 -18.55 -30.74 -2.30
CA VAL A 12 -18.40 -29.55 -3.14
C VAL A 12 -18.63 -28.28 -2.31
N GLN A 13 -19.68 -28.26 -1.47
CA GLN A 13 -19.95 -27.13 -0.58
C GLN A 13 -18.87 -26.94 0.49
N THR A 14 -18.36 -28.03 1.07
CA THR A 14 -17.27 -27.95 2.06
C THR A 14 -15.98 -27.43 1.42
N LEU A 15 -15.63 -27.91 0.22
CA LEU A 15 -14.45 -27.44 -0.52
C LEU A 15 -14.60 -25.96 -0.92
N GLN A 16 -15.80 -25.54 -1.32
CA GLN A 16 -16.10 -24.15 -1.69
C GLN A 16 -16.02 -23.21 -0.47
N ILE A 17 -16.53 -23.63 0.69
CA ILE A 17 -16.38 -22.86 1.94
C ILE A 17 -14.91 -22.76 2.35
N LEU A 18 -14.14 -23.84 2.25
CA LEU A 18 -12.69 -23.82 2.51
C LEU A 18 -11.95 -22.89 1.55
N PHE A 19 -12.35 -22.87 0.28
CA PHE A 19 -11.77 -21.97 -0.71
C PHE A 19 -12.08 -20.50 -0.41
N VAL A 20 -13.35 -20.17 -0.13
CA VAL A 20 -13.77 -18.79 0.21
C VAL A 20 -13.11 -18.31 1.50
N THR A 21 -13.07 -19.15 2.53
CA THR A 21 -12.40 -18.79 3.79
C THR A 21 -10.91 -18.56 3.57
N THR A 22 -10.22 -19.43 2.83
CA THR A 22 -8.80 -19.24 2.48
C THR A 22 -8.57 -17.93 1.73
N LEU A 23 -9.42 -17.62 0.75
CA LEU A 23 -9.32 -16.36 -0.01
C LEU A 23 -9.52 -15.14 0.89
N LEU A 24 -10.47 -15.22 1.83
CA LEU A 24 -10.73 -14.16 2.81
C LEU A 24 -9.54 -13.94 3.74
N THR A 25 -8.84 -15.01 4.16
CA THR A 25 -7.62 -14.90 4.99
C THR A 25 -6.44 -14.29 4.23
N LEU A 26 -6.36 -14.50 2.91
CA LEU A 26 -5.31 -13.93 2.06
C LEU A 26 -5.61 -12.50 1.60
N LEU A 27 -6.87 -12.05 1.68
CA LEU A 27 -7.28 -10.72 1.22
C LEU A 27 -6.48 -9.58 1.86
N PRO A 28 -6.23 -9.54 3.18
CA PRO A 28 -5.43 -8.48 3.79
C PRO A 28 -4.01 -8.40 3.23
N SER A 29 -3.37 -9.54 2.94
CA SER A 29 -2.02 -9.53 2.37
C SER A 29 -2.02 -9.06 0.92
N MET A 30 -3.04 -9.42 0.14
CA MET A 30 -3.22 -8.90 -1.22
C MET A 30 -3.41 -7.38 -1.22
N VAL A 31 -4.24 -6.84 -0.31
CA VAL A 31 -4.40 -5.39 -0.17
C VAL A 31 -3.06 -4.72 0.15
N VAL A 32 -2.28 -5.26 1.07
CA VAL A 32 -0.98 -4.68 1.42
C VAL A 32 0.01 -4.74 0.24
N MET A 33 0.08 -5.87 -0.46
CA MET A 33 1.16 -6.15 -1.42
C MET A 33 0.83 -5.76 -2.87
N MET A 34 -0.44 -5.66 -3.24
CA MET A 34 -0.87 -5.46 -4.63
C MET A 34 -1.59 -4.12 -4.85
N THR A 35 -1.56 -3.21 -3.86
CA THR A 35 -2.24 -1.91 -3.95
C THR A 35 -1.38 -0.77 -3.39
N SER A 36 -1.89 0.46 -3.44
CA SER A 36 -1.26 1.67 -2.88
C SER A 36 -1.13 1.69 -1.35
N PHE A 37 -1.73 0.72 -0.64
CA PHE A 37 -1.77 0.71 0.83
C PHE A 37 -0.38 0.83 1.48
N THR A 38 0.61 0.10 0.97
CA THR A 38 1.98 0.09 1.51
C THR A 38 2.59 1.48 1.53
N ARG A 39 2.41 2.27 0.45
CA ARG A 39 2.94 3.64 0.37
C ARG A 39 2.33 4.52 1.46
N TYR A 40 1.02 4.46 1.62
CA TYR A 40 0.29 5.29 2.58
C TYR A 40 0.66 4.99 4.02
N ILE A 41 0.59 3.72 4.45
CA ILE A 41 0.83 3.37 5.85
C ILE A 41 2.27 3.67 6.29
N ILE A 42 3.23 3.49 5.38
CA ILE A 42 4.64 3.78 5.65
C ILE A 42 4.87 5.30 5.73
N SER A 43 4.36 6.08 4.77
CA SER A 43 4.47 7.55 4.83
C SER A 43 3.83 8.14 6.10
N PHE A 44 2.67 7.62 6.52
CA PHE A 44 2.04 8.02 7.80
C PHE A 44 2.88 7.65 9.02
N SER A 45 3.50 6.48 9.00
CA SER A 45 4.38 6.03 10.07
C SER A 45 5.64 6.90 10.19
N PHE A 46 6.22 7.30 9.05
CA PHE A 46 7.31 8.28 9.01
C PHE A 46 6.88 9.63 9.56
N LEU A 47 5.73 10.16 9.13
CA LEU A 47 5.22 11.44 9.63
C LEU A 47 5.03 11.43 11.16
N ARG A 48 4.37 10.40 11.71
CA ARG A 48 4.17 10.25 13.15
C ARG A 48 5.49 10.26 13.91
N SER A 49 6.48 9.53 13.39
CA SER A 49 7.82 9.44 14.00
C SER A 49 8.57 10.76 13.90
N ALA A 50 8.47 11.47 12.77
CA ALA A 50 9.14 12.75 12.54
C ALA A 50 8.64 13.87 13.49
N MET A 51 7.33 13.87 13.76
CA MET A 51 6.72 14.79 14.72
C MET A 51 7.11 14.48 16.18
N GLY A 52 7.73 13.33 16.45
CA GLY A 52 8.12 12.90 17.80
C GLY A 52 6.97 12.33 18.63
N LEU A 53 5.85 11.98 17.99
CA LEU A 53 4.66 11.51 18.68
C LEU A 53 4.77 10.01 19.00
N GLN A 54 4.60 9.64 20.28
CA GLN A 54 4.77 8.25 20.71
C GLN A 54 3.52 7.38 20.46
N GLN A 55 2.31 7.93 20.65
CA GLN A 55 1.07 7.15 20.57
C GLN A 55 -0.03 7.79 19.70
N ASN A 56 0.04 9.10 19.45
CA ASN A 56 -0.95 9.82 18.65
C ASN A 56 -0.39 10.15 17.26
N PRO A 57 -1.18 10.03 16.18
CA PRO A 57 -2.44 9.31 16.09
C PRO A 57 -2.25 7.79 16.35
N PRO A 58 -3.27 7.09 16.90
CA PRO A 58 -3.22 5.65 17.09
C PRO A 58 -2.99 4.90 15.77
N ASN A 59 -2.27 3.77 15.81
CA ASN A 59 -1.98 2.98 14.61
C ASN A 59 -3.26 2.54 13.86
N MET A 60 -4.32 2.24 14.61
CA MET A 60 -5.62 1.86 14.03
C MET A 60 -6.23 2.99 13.16
N VAL A 61 -6.02 4.25 13.56
CA VAL A 61 -6.45 5.42 12.76
C VAL A 61 -5.60 5.53 11.49
N LEU A 62 -4.28 5.35 11.58
CA LEU A 62 -3.40 5.39 10.42
C LEU A 62 -3.73 4.28 9.41
N VAL A 63 -3.98 3.06 9.88
CA VAL A 63 -4.42 1.94 9.05
C VAL A 63 -5.77 2.22 8.40
N GLY A 64 -6.74 2.74 9.15
CA GLY A 64 -8.05 3.13 8.62
C GLY A 64 -7.94 4.18 7.52
N MET A 65 -7.17 5.24 7.74
CA MET A 65 -6.93 6.29 6.73
C MET A 65 -6.23 5.71 5.49
N ALA A 66 -5.22 4.85 5.68
CA ALA A 66 -4.53 4.22 4.56
C ALA A 66 -5.49 3.36 3.72
N LEU A 67 -6.37 2.58 4.35
CA LEU A 67 -7.39 1.80 3.63
C LEU A 67 -8.34 2.68 2.83
N PHE A 68 -8.87 3.76 3.41
CA PHE A 68 -9.78 4.65 2.68
C PHE A 68 -9.11 5.36 1.51
N LEU A 69 -7.86 5.82 1.67
CA LEU A 69 -7.10 6.38 0.57
C LEU A 69 -6.77 5.34 -0.50
N THR A 70 -6.49 4.09 -0.10
CA THR A 70 -6.30 2.99 -1.03
C THR A 70 -7.56 2.75 -1.85
N LEU A 71 -8.74 2.71 -1.22
CA LEU A 71 -10.01 2.59 -1.95
C LEU A 71 -10.21 3.75 -2.93
N PHE A 72 -9.87 4.98 -2.53
CA PHE A 72 -9.97 6.14 -3.40
C PHE A 72 -9.06 6.03 -4.64
N THR A 73 -7.79 5.68 -4.44
CA THR A 73 -6.81 5.51 -5.53
C THR A 73 -7.09 4.29 -6.39
N MET A 74 -7.61 3.20 -5.80
CA MET A 74 -7.92 1.96 -6.52
C MET A 74 -9.30 1.97 -7.17
N SER A 75 -10.11 3.02 -6.97
CA SER A 75 -11.45 3.15 -7.57
C SER A 75 -11.50 2.83 -9.08
N PRO A 76 -10.59 3.35 -9.95
CA PRO A 76 -10.62 3.01 -11.37
C PRO A 76 -10.33 1.53 -11.63
N VAL A 77 -9.38 0.93 -10.90
CA VAL A 77 -9.04 -0.50 -11.03
C VAL A 77 -10.20 -1.38 -10.60
N ILE A 78 -10.85 -1.05 -9.47
CA ILE A 78 -12.05 -1.76 -8.98
C ILE A 78 -13.18 -1.66 -10.01
N SER A 79 -13.39 -0.47 -10.59
CA SER A 79 -14.42 -0.26 -11.61
C SER A 79 -14.13 -1.08 -12.88
N GLN A 80 -12.87 -1.20 -13.30
CA GLN A 80 -12.50 -2.04 -14.44
C GLN A 80 -12.72 -3.53 -14.15
N ILE A 81 -12.35 -4.01 -12.97
CA ILE A 81 -12.62 -5.40 -12.56
C ILE A 81 -14.13 -5.66 -12.54
N GLN A 82 -14.91 -4.68 -12.08
CA GLN A 82 -16.37 -4.78 -12.04
C GLN A 82 -16.95 -5.02 -13.44
N THR A 83 -16.59 -4.18 -14.41
CA THR A 83 -17.17 -4.23 -15.77
C THR A 83 -16.60 -5.36 -16.63
N THR A 84 -15.31 -5.68 -16.49
CA THR A 84 -14.62 -6.66 -17.36
C THR A 84 -14.70 -8.09 -16.86
N ALA A 85 -14.85 -8.30 -15.55
CA ALA A 85 -14.84 -9.61 -14.92
C ALA A 85 -16.11 -9.89 -14.11
N TYR A 86 -16.49 -9.02 -13.16
CA TYR A 86 -17.58 -9.31 -12.23
C TYR A 86 -18.96 -9.37 -12.89
N GLU A 87 -19.32 -8.36 -13.69
CA GLU A 87 -20.62 -8.32 -14.38
C GLU A 87 -20.82 -9.51 -15.34
N PRO A 88 -19.85 -9.86 -16.22
CA PRO A 88 -19.97 -11.05 -17.06
C PRO A 88 -20.02 -12.37 -16.28
N TYR A 89 -19.33 -12.45 -15.13
CA TYR A 89 -19.35 -13.64 -14.29
C TYR A 89 -20.71 -13.86 -13.63
N VAL A 90 -21.33 -12.81 -13.09
CA VAL A 90 -22.68 -12.88 -12.52
C VAL A 90 -23.74 -13.11 -13.59
N ALA A 91 -23.51 -12.63 -14.82
CA ALA A 91 -24.34 -12.92 -15.99
C ALA A 91 -24.14 -14.34 -16.57
N GLU A 92 -23.27 -15.16 -15.96
CA GLU A 92 -22.90 -16.51 -16.41
C GLU A 92 -22.30 -16.56 -17.83
N GLU A 93 -21.77 -15.43 -18.32
CA GLU A 93 -21.13 -15.32 -19.65
C GLU A 93 -19.69 -15.85 -19.65
N ILE A 94 -19.04 -15.84 -18.48
CA ILE A 94 -17.66 -16.32 -18.30
C ILE A 94 -17.57 -17.34 -17.18
N THR A 95 -16.58 -18.23 -17.29
CA THR A 95 -16.28 -19.21 -16.24
C THR A 95 -15.54 -18.58 -15.07
N GLN A 96 -15.46 -19.29 -13.94
CA GLN A 96 -14.71 -18.85 -12.77
C GLN A 96 -13.20 -18.66 -13.06
N ASP A 97 -12.60 -19.52 -13.90
CA ASP A 97 -11.19 -19.40 -14.29
C ASP A 97 -10.96 -18.15 -15.13
N GLU A 98 -11.88 -17.87 -16.07
CA GLU A 98 -11.81 -16.68 -16.90
C GLU A 98 -12.08 -15.40 -16.11
N PHE A 99 -12.97 -15.44 -15.11
CA PHE A 99 -13.14 -14.34 -14.15
C PHE A 99 -11.82 -14.00 -13.47
N LEU A 100 -11.07 -15.00 -12.99
CA LEU A 100 -9.79 -14.76 -12.33
C LEU A 100 -8.74 -14.18 -13.29
N GLU A 101 -8.67 -14.66 -14.53
CA GLU A 101 -7.73 -14.10 -15.51
C GLU A 101 -8.06 -12.65 -15.88
N ARG A 102 -9.34 -12.34 -16.11
CA ARG A 102 -9.79 -10.96 -16.42
C ARG A 102 -9.60 -10.03 -15.21
N ALA A 103 -9.90 -10.48 -13.99
CA ALA A 103 -9.74 -9.68 -12.77
C ALA A 103 -8.27 -9.39 -12.43
N LYS A 104 -7.33 -10.26 -12.81
CA LYS A 104 -5.89 -10.03 -12.60
C LYS A 104 -5.33 -8.93 -13.49
N ALA A 105 -5.86 -8.74 -14.71
CA ALA A 105 -5.28 -7.82 -15.69
C ALA A 105 -5.23 -6.36 -15.20
N PRO A 106 -6.33 -5.75 -14.71
CA PRO A 106 -6.29 -4.37 -14.17
C PRO A 106 -5.34 -4.21 -12.98
N LEU A 107 -5.20 -5.24 -12.14
CA LEU A 107 -4.26 -5.23 -11.00
C LEU A 107 -2.80 -5.24 -11.49
N LYS A 108 -2.50 -6.07 -12.50
CA LYS A 108 -1.15 -6.14 -13.10
C LYS A 108 -0.78 -4.82 -13.76
N GLU A 109 -1.70 -4.22 -14.51
CA GLU A 109 -1.52 -2.93 -15.16
C GLU A 109 -1.19 -1.85 -14.11
N PHE A 110 -2.03 -1.71 -13.07
CA PHE A 110 -1.78 -0.77 -11.98
C PHE A 110 -0.41 -0.97 -11.31
N MET A 111 -0.02 -2.22 -11.04
CA MET A 111 1.28 -2.53 -10.44
C MET A 111 2.43 -2.18 -11.37
N LEU A 112 2.34 -2.51 -12.66
CA LEU A 112 3.39 -2.24 -13.65
C LEU A 112 3.57 -0.73 -13.87
N ASP A 113 2.49 0.02 -14.00
CA ASP A 113 2.52 1.49 -14.14
C ASP A 113 3.21 2.18 -12.96
N ASN A 114 3.12 1.57 -11.78
CA ASN A 114 3.71 2.07 -10.56
C ASN A 114 5.06 1.43 -10.20
N THR A 115 5.56 0.50 -11.01
CA THR A 115 6.84 -0.19 -10.78
C THR A 115 7.97 0.53 -11.51
N GLU A 116 9.09 0.74 -10.82
CA GLU A 116 10.30 1.23 -11.49
C GLU A 116 10.91 0.13 -12.36
N GLN A 117 11.31 0.49 -13.59
CA GLN A 117 11.99 -0.44 -14.50
C GLN A 117 13.21 -1.10 -13.84
N SER A 118 13.96 -0.37 -13.02
CA SER A 118 15.12 -0.91 -12.31
C SER A 118 14.78 -2.09 -11.39
N ALA A 119 13.66 -2.00 -10.66
CA ALA A 119 13.17 -3.05 -9.79
C ALA A 119 12.66 -4.24 -10.61
N LEU A 120 11.89 -3.98 -11.68
CA LEU A 120 11.39 -5.03 -12.57
C LEU A 120 12.55 -5.83 -13.20
N ASN A 121 13.57 -5.14 -13.72
CA ASN A 121 14.75 -5.76 -14.32
C ASN A 121 15.47 -6.66 -13.33
N MET A 122 15.64 -6.20 -12.08
CA MET A 122 16.28 -6.98 -11.02
C MET A 122 15.55 -8.31 -10.78
N PHE A 123 14.22 -8.29 -10.63
CA PHE A 123 13.47 -9.52 -10.39
C PHE A 123 13.36 -10.42 -11.63
N CYS A 124 13.31 -9.85 -12.85
CA CYS A 124 13.41 -10.64 -14.08
C CYS A 124 14.75 -11.39 -14.16
N GLN A 125 15.87 -10.72 -13.87
CA GLN A 125 17.19 -11.33 -13.84
C GLN A 125 17.30 -12.43 -12.79
N LEU A 126 16.79 -12.19 -11.57
CA LEU A 126 16.75 -13.20 -10.50
C LEU A 126 15.90 -14.42 -10.88
N ALA A 127 14.85 -14.23 -11.67
CA ALA A 127 14.00 -15.30 -12.17
C ALA A 127 14.54 -15.99 -13.45
N GLY A 128 15.69 -15.55 -13.98
CA GLY A 128 16.25 -16.03 -15.25
C GLY A 128 15.37 -15.73 -16.46
N GLN A 129 14.55 -14.68 -16.39
CA GLN A 129 13.69 -14.23 -17.50
C GLN A 129 14.28 -13.00 -18.18
N GLU A 130 14.07 -12.92 -19.50
CA GLU A 130 14.37 -11.70 -20.24
C GLU A 130 13.48 -10.56 -19.74
N THR A 131 14.05 -9.36 -19.68
CA THR A 131 13.31 -8.17 -19.29
C THR A 131 12.52 -7.67 -20.50
N PRO A 132 11.18 -7.60 -20.42
CA PRO A 132 10.39 -7.02 -21.50
C PRO A 132 10.73 -5.54 -21.70
N THR A 133 10.80 -5.12 -22.96
CA THR A 133 11.00 -3.72 -23.34
C THR A 133 9.70 -3.02 -23.73
N ASP A 134 8.64 -3.79 -23.93
CA ASP A 134 7.30 -3.36 -24.32
C ASP A 134 6.26 -3.61 -23.20
N PRO A 135 5.18 -2.80 -23.14
CA PRO A 135 4.12 -2.98 -22.14
C PRO A 135 3.42 -4.34 -22.22
N ASP A 136 3.21 -4.88 -23.42
CA ASP A 136 2.52 -6.15 -23.62
C ASP A 136 3.36 -7.31 -23.06
N GLY A 137 4.67 -7.31 -23.33
CA GLY A 137 5.63 -8.22 -22.73
C GLY A 137 5.66 -8.12 -21.20
N ALA A 138 5.60 -6.91 -20.63
CA ALA A 138 5.53 -6.71 -19.18
C ALA A 138 4.23 -7.30 -18.59
N MET A 139 3.11 -7.14 -19.27
CA MET A 139 1.82 -7.74 -18.90
C MET A 139 1.81 -9.28 -19.00
N SER A 140 2.73 -9.90 -19.74
CA SER A 140 2.88 -11.36 -19.77
C SER A 140 3.61 -11.94 -18.54
N LEU A 141 4.33 -11.09 -17.78
CA LEU A 141 5.12 -11.54 -16.64
C LEU A 141 4.24 -12.15 -15.53
N PRO A 142 4.72 -13.20 -14.84
CA PRO A 142 4.00 -13.81 -13.74
C PRO A 142 3.96 -12.87 -12.52
N LEU A 143 2.86 -12.93 -11.74
CA LEU A 143 2.70 -12.14 -10.51
C LEU A 143 3.84 -12.33 -9.50
N ARG A 144 4.50 -13.50 -9.50
CA ARG A 144 5.69 -13.77 -8.66
C ARG A 144 6.89 -12.85 -8.94
N ILE A 145 6.91 -12.18 -10.09
CA ILE A 145 7.92 -11.17 -10.47
C ILE A 145 7.35 -9.76 -10.28
N ILE A 146 6.12 -9.52 -10.76
CA ILE A 146 5.50 -8.18 -10.71
C ILE A 146 5.29 -7.71 -9.27
N VAL A 147 4.69 -8.55 -8.41
CA VAL A 147 4.36 -8.19 -7.03
C VAL A 147 5.60 -7.76 -6.23
N PRO A 148 6.69 -8.53 -6.16
CA PRO A 148 7.87 -8.09 -5.40
C PRO A 148 8.58 -6.89 -6.04
N SER A 149 8.53 -6.74 -7.37
CA SER A 149 9.06 -5.55 -8.06
C SER A 149 8.29 -4.28 -7.68
N PHE A 150 6.96 -4.37 -7.68
CA PHE A 150 6.05 -3.32 -7.28
C PHE A 150 6.26 -2.95 -5.81
N VAL A 151 6.22 -3.93 -4.89
CA VAL A 151 6.42 -3.67 -3.46
C VAL A 151 7.77 -3.03 -3.18
N THR A 152 8.84 -3.48 -3.85
CA THR A 152 10.18 -2.86 -3.72
C THR A 152 10.17 -1.40 -4.16
N THR A 153 9.47 -1.11 -5.26
CA THR A 153 9.30 0.27 -5.75
C THR A 153 8.49 1.12 -4.76
N GLU A 154 7.37 0.60 -4.26
CA GLU A 154 6.51 1.29 -3.30
C GLU A 154 7.23 1.57 -1.98
N LEU A 155 8.02 0.61 -1.49
CA LEU A 155 8.89 0.80 -0.31
C LEU A 155 9.89 1.94 -0.56
N LYS A 156 10.60 1.91 -1.69
CA LYS A 156 11.55 2.97 -2.04
C LYS A 156 10.87 4.34 -2.10
N LYS A 157 9.74 4.47 -2.80
CA LYS A 157 8.96 5.72 -2.89
C LYS A 157 8.50 6.19 -1.52
N ALA A 158 7.96 5.29 -0.69
CA ALA A 158 7.47 5.63 0.64
C ALA A 158 8.59 6.11 1.58
N PHE A 159 9.78 5.52 1.49
CA PHE A 159 10.96 5.95 2.25
C PHE A 159 11.48 7.31 1.78
N VAL A 160 11.49 7.57 0.47
CA VAL A 160 11.84 8.90 -0.07
C VAL A 160 10.87 9.98 0.41
N ILE A 161 9.56 9.69 0.36
CA ILE A 161 8.52 10.58 0.92
C ILE A 161 8.76 10.79 2.42
N GLY A 162 8.99 9.71 3.17
CA GLY A 162 9.29 9.75 4.60
C GLY A 162 10.50 10.63 4.91
N PHE A 163 11.58 10.50 4.13
CA PHE A 163 12.77 11.33 4.25
C PHE A 163 12.46 12.81 4.03
N TYR A 164 11.72 13.15 2.97
CA TYR A 164 11.32 14.55 2.72
C TYR A 164 10.43 15.12 3.82
N LEU A 165 9.53 14.31 4.38
CA LEU A 165 8.71 14.71 5.54
C LEU A 165 9.57 14.98 6.77
N TYR A 166 10.68 14.27 6.94
CA TYR A 166 11.59 14.44 8.09
C TYR A 166 12.38 15.75 8.06
N ILE A 167 12.74 16.26 6.88
CA ILE A 167 13.61 17.45 6.72
C ILE A 167 13.14 18.67 7.54
N PRO A 168 11.89 19.17 7.41
CA PRO A 168 11.47 20.36 8.15
C PRO A 168 11.48 20.15 9.66
N PHE A 169 11.13 18.96 10.14
CA PHE A 169 11.12 18.65 11.57
C PHE A 169 12.53 18.50 12.14
N LEU A 170 13.45 17.92 11.37
CA LEU A 170 14.87 17.81 11.73
C LEU A 170 15.50 19.20 11.87
N LEU A 171 15.16 20.12 10.96
CA LEU A 171 15.65 21.50 11.04
C LEU A 171 15.20 22.16 12.35
N ILE A 172 13.94 21.98 12.75
CA ILE A 172 13.45 22.47 14.05
C ILE A 172 14.26 21.85 15.20
N ASP A 173 14.52 20.54 15.18
CA ASP A 173 15.32 19.88 16.22
C ASP A 173 16.72 20.48 16.34
N VAL A 174 17.41 20.71 15.22
CA VAL A 174 18.78 21.28 15.20
C VAL A 174 18.79 22.71 15.72
N VAL A 175 17.80 23.53 15.34
CA VAL A 175 17.67 24.91 15.80
C VAL A 175 17.37 24.96 17.30
N VAL A 176 16.43 24.16 17.79
CA VAL A 176 16.08 24.12 19.22
C VAL A 176 17.24 23.58 20.06
N ALA A 177 17.93 22.52 19.60
CA ALA A 177 19.07 21.97 20.31
C ALA A 177 20.22 22.97 20.43
N SER A 178 20.57 23.67 19.34
CA SER A 178 21.63 24.70 19.37
C SER A 178 21.28 25.88 20.27
N ALA A 179 20.01 26.32 20.29
CA ALA A 179 19.54 27.37 21.19
C ALA A 179 19.60 26.96 22.67
N LEU A 180 19.16 25.74 23.01
CA LEU A 180 19.23 25.20 24.39
C LEU A 180 20.68 25.05 24.87
N MET A 181 21.57 24.54 24.01
CA MET A 181 22.99 24.44 24.31
C MET A 181 23.61 25.83 24.56
N SER A 182 23.22 26.84 23.78
CA SER A 182 23.67 28.22 23.97
C SER A 182 23.20 28.84 25.29
N MET A 183 22.06 28.40 25.84
CA MET A 183 21.56 28.83 27.14
C MET A 183 22.16 28.06 28.33
N GLY A 184 23.01 27.06 28.07
CA GLY A 184 23.59 26.20 29.11
C GLY A 184 22.62 25.16 29.68
N MET A 185 21.45 24.96 29.06
CA MET A 185 20.46 23.97 29.50
C MET A 185 20.76 22.58 28.93
N ILE A 186 21.80 21.93 29.47
CA ILE A 186 22.27 20.61 29.01
C ILE A 186 21.32 19.47 29.43
N MET A 187 20.55 19.66 30.50
CA MET A 187 19.77 18.59 31.14
C MET A 187 18.35 18.39 30.56
N LEU A 188 17.85 19.32 29.75
CA LEU A 188 16.53 19.19 29.15
C LEU A 188 16.65 18.56 27.75
N PRO A 189 15.99 17.40 27.49
CA PRO A 189 15.94 16.81 26.16
C PRO A 189 15.39 17.80 25.12
N PRO A 190 16.17 18.18 24.08
CA PRO A 190 15.74 19.15 23.08
C PRO A 190 14.44 18.76 22.35
N SER A 191 14.19 17.46 22.22
CA SER A 191 12.98 16.89 21.59
C SER A 191 11.68 17.26 22.31
N MET A 192 11.69 17.43 23.63
CA MET A 192 10.52 17.86 24.38
C MET A 192 10.16 19.31 24.08
N ILE A 193 11.16 20.15 23.82
CA ILE A 193 10.97 21.56 23.49
C ILE A 193 10.63 21.73 22.02
N SER A 194 11.19 20.92 21.12
CA SER A 194 10.91 21.01 19.68
C SER A 194 9.52 20.50 19.29
N MET A 195 8.95 19.53 20.02
CA MET A 195 7.65 18.92 19.70
C MET A 195 6.51 19.94 19.48
N PRO A 196 6.25 20.89 20.40
CA PRO A 196 5.21 21.92 20.19
C PRO A 196 5.42 22.74 18.91
N PHE A 197 6.65 23.10 18.57
CA PHE A 197 6.95 23.86 17.34
C PHE A 197 6.71 23.02 16.08
N LYS A 198 7.07 21.73 16.11
CA LYS A 198 6.78 20.80 15.00
C LYS A 198 5.28 20.66 14.76
N LEU A 199 4.50 20.50 15.83
CA LEU A 199 3.05 20.40 15.75
C LEU A 199 2.43 21.70 15.23
N LEU A 200 2.90 22.85 15.72
CA LEU A 200 2.44 24.15 15.23
C LEU A 200 2.73 24.30 13.74
N LEU A 201 3.97 24.02 13.29
CA LEU A 201 4.31 24.05 11.87
C LEU A 201 3.38 23.16 11.04
N PHE A 202 3.19 21.92 11.48
CA PHE A 202 2.37 20.94 10.76
C PHE A 202 0.90 21.37 10.66
N ILE A 203 0.34 21.93 11.74
CA ILE A 203 -1.04 22.45 11.75
C ILE A 203 -1.15 23.71 10.88
N THR A 204 -0.20 24.64 10.96
CA THR A 204 -0.23 25.89 10.17
C THR A 204 -0.14 25.67 8.66
N LEU A 205 0.39 24.52 8.23
CA LEU A 205 0.51 24.14 6.83
C LEU A 205 -0.62 23.21 6.36
N ASP A 206 -1.62 22.94 7.19
CA ASP A 206 -2.64 21.92 6.93
C ASP A 206 -2.02 20.57 6.50
N GLY A 207 -1.00 20.13 7.25
CA GLY A 207 -0.07 19.09 6.82
C GLY A 207 -0.72 17.74 6.45
N TRP A 208 -1.84 17.38 7.06
CA TRP A 208 -2.60 16.18 6.68
C TRP A 208 -3.19 16.29 5.28
N GLN A 209 -3.86 17.40 4.97
CA GLN A 209 -4.45 17.65 3.66
C GLN A 209 -3.38 17.73 2.57
N LEU A 210 -2.27 18.41 2.88
CA LEU A 210 -1.12 18.49 1.98
C LEU A 210 -0.54 17.10 1.70
N LEU A 211 -0.34 16.27 2.74
CA LEU A 211 0.18 14.92 2.59
C LEU A 211 -0.75 14.05 1.74
N PHE A 212 -2.05 14.05 2.02
CA PHE A 212 -3.03 13.25 1.26
C PHE A 212 -3.08 13.66 -0.21
N SER A 213 -3.12 14.97 -0.49
CA SER A 213 -3.12 15.48 -1.86
C SER A 213 -1.89 15.04 -2.64
N ARG A 214 -0.69 15.11 -2.03
CA ARG A 214 0.57 14.72 -2.69
C ARG A 214 0.68 13.23 -2.90
N LEU A 215 0.21 12.44 -1.93
CA LEU A 215 0.21 10.99 -2.00
C LEU A 215 -0.69 10.46 -3.12
N ILE A 216 -1.90 11.00 -3.25
CA ILE A 216 -2.85 10.63 -4.32
C ILE A 216 -2.32 11.07 -5.69
N GLN A 217 -1.81 12.30 -5.81
CA GLN A 217 -1.20 12.79 -7.05
C GLN A 217 0.01 11.97 -7.50
N GLY A 218 0.68 11.26 -6.60
CA GLY A 218 1.82 10.40 -6.95
C GLY A 218 1.44 9.05 -7.57
N PHE A 219 0.15 8.74 -7.70
CA PHE A 219 -0.36 7.52 -8.36
C PHE A 219 -1.12 7.82 -9.67
N ASN A 220 -1.45 9.09 -9.93
CA ASN A 220 -2.09 9.57 -11.15
C ASN A 220 -1.03 10.21 -12.06
#